data_AF-A0A1Y2HI46-F1
#
_entry.id   AF-A0A1Y2HI46-F1
#
_cell.length_a   1.000
_cell.length_b   1.000
_cell.length_c   1.000
_cell.angle_alpha   90.00
_cell.angle_beta   90.00
_cell.angle_gamma   90.00
#
_symmetry.space_group_name_H-M   'P 1'
#
loop_
_entity.id
_entity.type
_entity.pdbx_description
1 polymer ?
#
loop_
_entity_poly.entity_id
_entity_poly.type
_entity_poly.pdbx_seq_one_letter_code
_entity_poly.pdbx_strand_id
1 'polypeptide(L)'
;MTPPDYHCALTTNIRQQNVRSVPPPAQFDLQAEILALLQTIVAQSGPDALSQLTRKMVRDRLEAKLGYSLAQYKDQIKYDLAAVLESHPELLQPVNAKRPNPRPDNPKPKRAKSNTGINAPLNISPTLASVLGSSDPISRPQIVKQLWAYIKAHQLQDPADGRFILCDPLLLKLFGSKRVSAFGMQKLLSNHLTKIEGPLPGTTVAEVAGVDDVDAE
;
A
#
# COMPACT_ATOMS: atom_id res chain seq x y z
N MET A 1 -19.41 63.83 -21.32
CA MET A 1 -18.84 62.64 -20.66
C MET A 1 -18.93 61.45 -21.62
N THR A 2 -17.80 61.03 -22.19
CA THR A 2 -17.55 59.64 -22.65
C THR A 2 -17.07 58.81 -21.44
N PRO A 3 -16.85 57.47 -21.49
CA PRO A 3 -17.32 56.32 -22.30
C PRO A 3 -17.88 55.23 -21.30
N PRO A 4 -17.83 53.86 -21.43
CA PRO A 4 -17.35 52.97 -22.50
C PRO A 4 -18.19 51.68 -22.81
N ASP A 5 -17.87 51.14 -23.99
CA ASP A 5 -17.65 49.73 -24.33
C ASP A 5 -18.53 48.63 -23.70
N TYR A 6 -19.50 48.13 -24.48
CA TYR A 6 -19.85 46.71 -24.42
C TYR A 6 -19.02 45.95 -25.45
N HIS A 7 -17.77 45.69 -25.05
CA HIS A 7 -16.96 44.62 -25.61
C HIS A 7 -17.75 43.30 -25.49
N CYS A 8 -17.89 42.63 -26.63
CA CYS A 8 -18.34 41.26 -26.76
C CYS A 8 -17.37 40.34 -25.99
N ALA A 9 -17.65 40.13 -24.71
CA ALA A 9 -16.94 39.17 -23.88
C ALA A 9 -17.60 37.79 -24.05
N LEU A 10 -16.93 36.97 -24.86
CA LEU A 10 -17.03 35.52 -24.86
C LEU A 10 -17.15 35.00 -23.42
N THR A 11 -18.34 34.56 -23.03
CA THR A 11 -18.48 33.65 -21.90
C THR A 11 -18.91 32.30 -22.41
N THR A 12 -17.92 31.42 -22.42
CA THR A 12 -18.00 29.98 -22.63
C THR A 12 -19.09 29.38 -21.75
N ASN A 13 -20.27 29.14 -22.32
CA ASN A 13 -21.31 28.33 -21.70
C ASN A 13 -21.40 26.98 -22.42
N ILE A 14 -20.31 26.21 -22.34
CA ILE A 14 -20.29 24.77 -22.66
C ILE A 14 -20.42 24.03 -21.34
N ARG A 15 -21.61 24.04 -20.76
CA ARG A 15 -21.99 23.13 -19.69
C ARG A 15 -23.51 23.09 -19.68
N GLN A 16 -24.10 21.91 -19.64
CA GLN A 16 -25.54 21.64 -19.66
C GLN A 16 -26.17 21.48 -21.05
N GLN A 17 -25.63 20.56 -21.86
CA GLN A 17 -26.51 19.78 -22.72
C GLN A 17 -26.81 18.44 -22.07
N ASN A 18 -27.97 18.44 -21.41
CA ASN A 18 -29.04 17.51 -21.71
C ASN A 18 -28.63 16.03 -21.70
N VAL A 19 -28.70 15.46 -20.50
CA VAL A 19 -28.66 14.02 -20.23
C VAL A 19 -29.88 13.38 -20.88
N ARG A 20 -29.81 13.14 -22.20
CA ARG A 20 -30.72 12.23 -22.89
C ARG A 20 -30.47 10.84 -22.30
N SER A 21 -31.35 10.42 -21.39
CA SER A 21 -31.50 9.01 -21.02
C SER A 21 -32.03 8.27 -22.24
N VAL A 22 -31.12 7.91 -23.15
CA VAL A 22 -31.40 6.94 -24.21
C VAL A 22 -31.39 5.57 -23.52
N PRO A 23 -32.46 4.76 -23.64
CA PRO A 23 -32.43 3.40 -23.11
C PRO A 23 -31.29 2.62 -23.79
N PRO A 24 -30.50 1.83 -23.05
CA PRO A 24 -29.43 1.04 -23.65
C PRO A 24 -30.05 0.12 -24.71
N PRO A 25 -29.46 0.02 -25.92
CA PRO A 25 -29.94 -0.90 -26.92
C PRO A 25 -29.97 -2.30 -26.31
N ALA A 26 -30.99 -3.10 -26.67
CA ALA A 26 -31.33 -4.40 -26.09
C ALA A 26 -30.24 -5.51 -26.21
N GLN A 27 -29.00 -5.13 -26.54
CA GLN A 27 -27.78 -5.93 -26.46
C GLN A 27 -26.59 -5.02 -26.14
N PHE A 28 -26.59 -4.35 -24.99
CA PHE A 28 -25.35 -3.72 -24.51
C PHE A 28 -24.45 -4.81 -23.92
N ASP A 29 -23.71 -5.47 -24.80
CA ASP A 29 -22.73 -6.47 -24.43
C ASP A 29 -21.47 -5.77 -23.91
N LEU A 30 -21.50 -5.49 -22.60
CA LEU A 30 -20.43 -4.79 -21.89
C LEU A 30 -19.09 -5.54 -22.03
N GLN A 31 -19.13 -6.86 -22.13
CA GLN A 31 -17.95 -7.70 -22.32
C GLN A 31 -17.36 -7.51 -23.72
N ALA A 32 -18.19 -7.47 -24.77
CA ALA A 32 -17.74 -7.22 -26.15
C ALA A 32 -17.07 -5.84 -26.30
N GLU A 33 -17.61 -4.80 -25.67
CA GLU A 33 -17.02 -3.46 -25.73
C GLU A 33 -15.71 -3.36 -24.93
N ILE A 34 -15.60 -4.05 -23.79
CA ILE A 34 -14.33 -4.18 -23.05
C ILE A 34 -13.29 -4.88 -23.93
N LEU A 35 -13.65 -5.98 -24.58
CA LEU A 35 -12.77 -6.72 -25.49
C LEU A 35 -12.28 -5.85 -26.66
N ALA A 36 -13.21 -5.15 -27.33
CA ALA A 36 -12.88 -4.26 -28.44
C ALA A 36 -11.93 -3.12 -28.02
N LEU A 37 -12.12 -2.57 -26.81
CA LEU A 37 -11.23 -1.55 -26.25
C LEU A 37 -9.83 -2.11 -25.98
N LEU A 38 -9.74 -3.30 -25.39
CA LEU A 38 -8.45 -3.92 -25.08
C LEU A 38 -7.67 -4.24 -26.36
N GLN A 39 -8.33 -4.81 -27.37
CA GLN A 39 -7.74 -5.06 -28.69
C GLN A 39 -7.24 -3.77 -29.35
N THR A 40 -8.04 -2.71 -29.30
CA THR A 40 -7.68 -1.38 -29.83
C THR A 40 -6.42 -0.81 -29.16
N ILE A 41 -6.23 -1.06 -27.86
CA ILE A 41 -5.07 -0.58 -27.11
C ILE A 41 -3.83 -1.43 -27.38
N VAL A 42 -3.98 -2.76 -27.43
CA VAL A 42 -2.90 -3.67 -27.79
C VAL A 42 -2.41 -3.38 -29.21
N ALA A 43 -3.30 -3.05 -30.14
CA ALA A 43 -2.94 -2.66 -31.51
C ALA A 43 -2.14 -1.34 -31.59
N GLN A 44 -2.38 -0.40 -30.69
CA GLN A 44 -1.71 0.92 -30.70
C GLN A 44 -0.45 0.98 -29.83
N SER A 45 -0.39 0.20 -28.74
CA SER A 45 0.60 0.36 -27.67
C SER A 45 1.27 -0.95 -27.25
N GLY A 46 0.94 -2.06 -27.91
CA GLY A 46 1.51 -3.38 -27.63
C GLY A 46 0.96 -4.04 -26.35
N PRO A 47 1.43 -5.25 -26.02
CA PRO A 47 0.88 -6.05 -24.92
C PRO A 47 1.19 -5.50 -23.52
N ASP A 48 2.21 -4.63 -23.38
CA ASP A 48 2.59 -4.02 -22.09
C ASP A 48 1.54 -3.00 -21.59
N ALA A 49 0.76 -2.43 -22.52
CA ALA A 49 -0.29 -1.46 -22.21
C ALA A 49 -1.45 -2.05 -21.39
N LEU A 50 -1.64 -3.38 -21.42
CA LEU A 50 -2.63 -4.08 -20.60
C LEU A 50 -2.35 -3.94 -19.11
N SER A 51 -1.07 -3.95 -18.71
CA SER A 51 -0.64 -3.80 -17.32
C SER A 51 -0.85 -2.38 -16.78
N GLN A 52 -0.88 -1.38 -17.67
CA GLN A 52 -1.09 0.02 -17.31
C GLN A 52 -2.58 0.40 -17.27
N LEU A 53 -3.46 -0.47 -17.78
CA LEU A 53 -4.89 -0.22 -17.83
C LEU A 53 -5.54 -0.44 -16.46
N THR A 54 -5.87 0.66 -15.79
CA THR A 54 -6.65 0.60 -14.55
C THR A 54 -8.15 0.51 -14.84
N ARG A 55 -8.92 -0.13 -13.94
CA ARG A 55 -10.40 -0.20 -14.02
C ARG A 55 -11.06 1.15 -14.31
N LYS A 56 -10.47 2.22 -13.76
CA LYS A 56 -10.98 3.58 -13.88
C LYS A 56 -10.78 4.08 -15.31
N MET A 57 -9.61 3.84 -15.89
CA MET A 57 -9.31 4.21 -17.27
C MET A 57 -10.18 3.46 -18.27
N VAL A 58 -10.46 2.18 -18.03
CA VAL A 58 -11.37 1.40 -18.89
C VAL A 58 -12.77 1.97 -18.85
N ARG A 59 -13.31 2.21 -17.66
CA ARG A 59 -14.63 2.83 -17.50
C ARG A 59 -14.66 4.23 -18.14
N ASP A 60 -13.72 5.11 -17.80
CA ASP A 60 -13.71 6.48 -18.31
C ASP A 60 -13.60 6.51 -19.85
N ARG A 61 -12.90 5.54 -20.45
CA ARG A 61 -12.73 5.43 -21.92
C ARG A 61 -13.92 4.77 -22.61
N LEU A 62 -14.60 3.82 -21.95
CA LEU A 62 -15.89 3.29 -22.42
C LEU A 62 -16.99 4.36 -22.32
N GLU A 63 -17.04 5.13 -21.23
CA GLU A 63 -17.96 6.25 -21.06
C GLU A 63 -17.73 7.32 -22.13
N ALA A 64 -16.48 7.62 -22.46
CA ALA A 64 -16.13 8.55 -23.54
C ALA A 64 -16.56 8.04 -24.93
N LYS A 65 -16.51 6.71 -25.17
CA LYS A 65 -16.88 6.10 -26.45
C LYS A 65 -18.39 5.98 -26.63
N LEU A 66 -19.10 5.70 -25.54
CA LEU A 66 -20.53 5.39 -25.55
C LEU A 66 -21.41 6.61 -25.21
N GLY A 67 -20.84 7.65 -24.61
CA GLY A 67 -21.54 8.91 -24.33
C GLY A 67 -22.54 8.85 -23.17
N TYR A 68 -22.53 7.78 -22.36
CA TYR A 68 -23.34 7.63 -21.14
C TYR A 68 -22.51 7.09 -19.98
N SER A 69 -22.98 7.32 -18.75
CA SER A 69 -22.25 6.87 -17.57
C SER A 69 -22.43 5.39 -17.30
N LEU A 70 -21.30 4.72 -17.09
CA LEU A 70 -21.18 3.31 -16.72
C LEU A 70 -20.92 3.14 -15.21
N ALA A 71 -21.21 4.17 -14.40
CA ALA A 71 -20.96 4.16 -12.96
C ALA A 71 -21.64 2.99 -12.24
N GLN A 72 -22.84 2.61 -12.67
CA GLN A 72 -23.62 1.50 -12.12
C GLN A 72 -23.04 0.11 -12.44
N TYR A 73 -22.23 -0.01 -13.50
CA TYR A 73 -21.66 -1.29 -13.96
C TYR A 73 -20.22 -1.49 -13.48
N LYS A 74 -19.73 -0.71 -12.51
CA LYS A 74 -18.33 -0.73 -12.05
C LYS A 74 -17.86 -2.12 -11.59
N ASP A 75 -18.70 -2.86 -10.86
CA ASP A 75 -18.35 -4.19 -10.36
C ASP A 75 -18.45 -5.25 -11.46
N GLN A 76 -19.39 -5.09 -12.39
CA GLN A 76 -19.49 -5.91 -13.59
C GLN A 76 -18.27 -5.71 -14.50
N ILE A 77 -17.88 -4.47 -14.79
CA ILE A 77 -16.66 -4.11 -15.53
C ILE A 77 -15.41 -4.70 -14.86
N LYS A 78 -15.35 -4.70 -13.53
CA LYS A 78 -14.23 -5.30 -12.79
C LYS A 78 -14.17 -6.81 -13.01
N TYR A 79 -15.33 -7.48 -12.95
CA TYR A 79 -15.44 -8.92 -13.16
C TYR A 79 -15.14 -9.28 -14.61
N ASP A 80 -15.72 -8.59 -15.59
CA ASP A 80 -15.49 -8.81 -17.01
C ASP A 80 -14.05 -8.50 -17.42
N LEU A 81 -13.44 -7.44 -16.91
CA LEU A 81 -12.03 -7.15 -17.17
C LEU A 81 -11.12 -8.26 -16.63
N ALA A 82 -11.43 -8.80 -15.44
CA ALA A 82 -10.69 -9.93 -14.89
C ALA A 82 -10.93 -11.21 -15.69
N ALA A 83 -12.19 -11.48 -16.08
CA ALA A 83 -12.58 -12.64 -16.87
C ALA A 83 -11.95 -12.61 -18.26
N VAL A 84 -11.92 -11.46 -18.92
CA VAL A 84 -11.27 -11.26 -20.23
C VAL A 84 -9.76 -11.43 -20.16
N LEU A 85 -9.14 -10.95 -19.07
CA LEU A 85 -7.72 -11.16 -18.82
C LEU A 85 -7.40 -12.65 -18.56
N GLU A 86 -8.36 -13.41 -18.02
CA GLU A 86 -8.24 -14.84 -17.72
C GLU A 86 -8.62 -15.75 -18.90
N SER A 87 -9.56 -15.32 -19.76
CA SER A 87 -10.09 -16.08 -20.91
C SER A 87 -9.33 -15.85 -22.22
N HIS A 88 -8.44 -14.86 -22.29
CA HIS A 88 -7.46 -14.70 -23.37
C HIS A 88 -6.02 -15.02 -22.89
N PRO A 89 -5.72 -16.28 -22.50
CA PRO A 89 -4.36 -16.71 -22.19
C PRO A 89 -3.47 -16.82 -23.45
N GLU A 90 -4.00 -16.61 -24.66
CA GLU A 90 -3.21 -16.66 -25.90
C GLU A 90 -2.23 -15.47 -26.07
N LEU A 91 -2.39 -14.39 -25.29
CA LEU A 91 -1.32 -13.39 -25.11
C LEU A 91 -0.20 -13.86 -24.16
N LEU A 92 -0.35 -15.07 -23.59
CA LEU A 92 0.52 -15.70 -22.61
C LEU A 92 0.72 -17.19 -22.94
N GLN A 93 1.23 -17.51 -24.13
CA GLN A 93 1.76 -18.86 -24.33
C GLN A 93 2.92 -19.17 -23.36
N PRO A 94 3.06 -20.43 -22.92
CA PRO A 94 3.66 -20.75 -21.63
C PRO A 94 5.16 -20.97 -21.73
N VAL A 95 5.94 -20.21 -20.95
CA VAL A 95 7.23 -20.71 -20.45
C VAL A 95 7.02 -21.20 -19.02
N ASN A 96 6.66 -22.48 -18.93
CA ASN A 96 6.65 -23.18 -17.66
C ASN A 96 8.09 -23.33 -17.15
N ALA A 97 8.52 -22.40 -16.31
CA ALA A 97 9.54 -22.64 -15.31
C ALA A 97 9.37 -21.58 -14.21
N LYS A 98 9.29 -22.04 -12.97
CA LYS A 98 9.48 -21.22 -11.77
C LYS A 98 10.77 -20.40 -11.94
N ARG A 99 10.67 -19.15 -12.40
CA ARG A 99 11.80 -18.20 -12.42
C ARG A 99 11.58 -17.16 -11.31
N PRO A 100 12.61 -16.88 -10.49
CA PRO A 100 12.59 -15.74 -9.61
C PRO A 100 12.44 -14.47 -10.46
N ASN A 101 11.65 -13.52 -9.94
CA ASN A 101 11.34 -12.24 -10.55
C ASN A 101 12.64 -11.52 -11.05
N PRO A 102 12.92 -11.42 -12.37
CA PRO A 102 13.97 -10.53 -12.85
C PRO A 102 13.33 -9.14 -12.92
N ARG A 103 13.42 -8.40 -11.80
CA ARG A 103 13.22 -6.95 -11.88
C ARG A 103 14.41 -6.42 -12.69
N PRO A 104 14.24 -5.42 -13.57
CA PRO A 104 15.37 -4.80 -14.23
C PRO A 104 16.30 -4.25 -13.17
N ASP A 105 17.51 -4.82 -13.09
CA ASP A 105 18.68 -4.30 -12.39
C ASP A 105 19.12 -3.01 -13.10
N ASN A 106 18.27 -1.98 -13.07
CA ASN A 106 18.80 -0.64 -13.04
C ASN A 106 19.02 -0.35 -11.55
N PRO A 107 20.27 -0.30 -11.05
CA PRO A 107 20.53 0.21 -9.72
C PRO A 107 20.17 1.70 -9.76
N LYS A 108 18.89 2.03 -9.58
CA LYS A 108 18.51 3.34 -9.04
C LYS A 108 19.36 3.46 -7.79
N PRO A 109 20.24 4.48 -7.68
CA PRO A 109 21.14 4.58 -6.55
C PRO A 109 20.27 4.42 -5.32
N LYS A 110 20.50 3.33 -4.57
CA LYS A 110 19.82 3.07 -3.31
C LYS A 110 20.16 4.30 -2.49
N ARG A 111 19.23 5.28 -2.44
CA ARG A 111 19.37 6.46 -1.58
C ARG A 111 19.81 5.87 -0.25
N ALA A 112 21.00 6.26 0.18
CA ALA A 112 21.56 5.80 1.45
C ALA A 112 20.41 5.84 2.45
N LYS A 113 20.11 4.70 3.10
CA LYS A 113 19.10 4.67 4.15
C LYS A 113 19.54 5.75 5.12
N SER A 114 18.91 6.91 5.07
CA SER A 114 19.15 7.91 6.09
C SER A 114 18.61 7.24 7.35
N ASN A 115 19.50 7.02 8.32
CA ASN A 115 19.18 6.44 9.62
C ASN A 115 18.42 7.46 10.49
N THR A 116 17.57 8.28 9.86
CA THR A 116 16.95 9.45 10.46
C THR A 116 15.44 9.22 10.53
N GLY A 117 14.85 9.51 11.69
CA GLY A 117 13.42 9.37 11.94
C GLY A 117 12.94 7.90 11.94
N ILE A 118 12.05 7.54 11.03
CA ILE A 118 11.32 6.25 11.02
C ILE A 118 12.24 5.03 10.84
N ASN A 119 13.41 5.21 10.22
CA ASN A 119 14.41 4.15 10.04
C ASN A 119 15.49 4.13 11.12
N ALA A 120 15.35 4.94 12.19
CA ALA A 120 16.30 4.94 13.29
C ALA A 120 16.41 3.52 13.90
N PRO A 121 17.63 3.05 14.19
CA PRO A 121 17.82 1.79 14.89
C PRO A 121 17.27 1.91 16.31
N LEU A 122 16.52 0.90 16.75
CA LEU A 122 15.93 0.83 18.08
C LEU A 122 16.44 -0.44 18.77
N ASN A 123 16.69 -0.32 20.07
CA ASN A 123 16.96 -1.46 20.92
C ASN A 123 15.65 -2.23 21.13
N ILE A 124 15.77 -3.55 21.14
CA ILE A 124 14.65 -4.47 21.27
C ILE A 124 14.75 -5.21 22.60
N SER A 125 13.59 -5.44 23.23
CA SER A 125 13.53 -6.22 24.46
C SER A 125 13.95 -7.68 24.21
N PRO A 126 14.50 -8.38 25.22
CA PRO A 126 14.95 -9.78 25.07
C PRO A 126 13.80 -10.72 24.67
N THR A 127 12.58 -10.43 25.12
CA THR A 127 11.37 -11.17 24.74
C THR A 127 11.06 -11.03 23.25
N LEU A 128 11.25 -9.83 22.69
CA LEU A 128 11.07 -9.58 21.26
C LEU A 128 12.21 -10.18 20.43
N ALA A 129 13.45 -10.08 20.91
CA ALA A 129 14.62 -10.68 20.28
C ALA A 129 14.48 -12.20 20.13
N SER A 130 13.87 -12.87 21.11
CA SER A 130 13.61 -14.32 21.07
C SER A 130 12.68 -14.73 19.93
N VAL A 131 11.71 -13.89 19.56
CA VAL A 131 10.79 -14.15 18.44
C VAL A 131 11.45 -13.85 17.10
N LEU A 132 12.29 -12.82 17.05
CA LEU A 132 12.97 -12.40 15.81
C LEU A 132 14.24 -13.20 15.52
N GLY A 133 14.81 -13.89 16.52
CA GLY A 133 16.08 -14.61 16.40
C GLY A 133 17.30 -13.68 16.26
N SER A 134 17.17 -12.41 16.63
CA SER A 134 18.25 -11.43 16.58
C SER A 134 18.05 -10.42 17.69
N SER A 135 19.14 -10.04 18.37
CA SER A 135 19.17 -9.00 19.42
C SER A 135 19.70 -7.66 18.88
N ASP A 136 19.98 -7.59 17.58
CA ASP A 136 20.57 -6.42 16.97
C ASP A 136 19.61 -5.22 16.95
N PRO A 137 20.15 -3.99 17.02
CA PRO A 137 19.42 -2.77 16.75
C PRO A 137 18.73 -2.77 15.39
N ILE A 138 17.39 -2.78 15.39
CA ILE A 138 16.59 -2.84 14.17
C ILE A 138 15.56 -1.71 14.19
N SER A 139 15.26 -1.16 13.00
CA SER A 139 14.23 -0.12 12.89
C SER A 139 12.82 -0.69 13.11
N ARG A 140 11.92 0.13 13.66
CA ARG A 140 10.51 -0.24 13.86
C ARG A 140 9.82 -0.88 12.63
N PRO A 141 9.94 -0.34 11.40
CA PRO A 141 9.31 -0.98 10.24
C PRO A 141 9.89 -2.36 9.91
N GLN A 142 11.18 -2.59 10.17
CA GLN A 142 11.80 -3.90 9.97
C GLN A 142 11.32 -4.92 11.01
N ILE A 143 11.18 -4.51 12.27
CA ILE A 143 10.62 -5.35 13.33
C ILE A 143 9.21 -5.82 12.96
N VAL A 144 8.35 -4.88 12.55
CA VAL A 144 6.97 -5.19 12.13
C VAL A 144 6.96 -6.16 10.94
N LYS A 145 7.86 -5.98 9.97
CA LYS A 145 7.96 -6.86 8.80
C LYS A 145 8.35 -8.28 9.19
N GLN A 146 9.36 -8.44 10.03
CA GLN A 146 9.82 -9.77 10.48
C GLN A 146 8.74 -10.48 11.30
N LEU A 147 8.07 -9.74 12.19
CA LEU A 147 6.97 -10.30 12.98
C LEU A 147 5.80 -10.78 12.10
N TRP A 148 5.45 -10.03 11.06
CA TRP A 148 4.44 -10.47 10.10
C TRP A 148 4.87 -11.70 9.28
N ALA A 149 6.18 -11.84 9.01
CA ALA A 149 6.69 -13.03 8.36
C ALA A 149 6.54 -14.26 9.28
N TYR A 150 6.85 -14.10 10.57
CA TYR A 150 6.64 -15.13 11.59
C TYR A 150 5.17 -15.54 11.69
N ILE A 151 4.25 -14.57 11.86
CA ILE A 151 2.80 -14.83 11.98
C ILE A 151 2.27 -15.62 10.79
N LYS A 152 2.71 -15.28 9.57
CA LYS A 152 2.29 -15.98 8.34
C LYS A 152 2.90 -17.37 8.20
N ALA A 153 4.18 -17.52 8.57
CA ALA A 153 4.86 -18.82 8.55
C ALA A 153 4.20 -19.83 9.50
N HIS A 154 3.75 -19.36 10.66
CA HIS A 154 3.09 -20.17 11.68
C HIS A 154 1.55 -20.22 11.55
N GLN A 155 0.97 -19.62 10.49
CA GLN A 155 -0.48 -19.58 10.26
C GLN A 155 -1.29 -19.06 11.47
N LEU A 156 -0.76 -18.06 12.17
CA LEU A 156 -1.33 -17.51 13.39
C LEU A 156 -2.43 -16.45 13.13
N GLN A 157 -2.92 -16.31 11.90
CA GLN A 157 -4.06 -15.45 11.61
C GLN A 157 -5.35 -16.19 11.93
N ASP A 158 -6.30 -15.49 12.55
CA ASP A 158 -7.61 -16.06 12.86
C ASP A 158 -8.36 -16.36 11.54
N PRO A 159 -8.74 -17.62 11.27
CA PRO A 159 -9.43 -17.99 10.04
C PRO A 159 -10.85 -17.42 9.94
N ALA A 160 -11.47 -17.08 11.08
CA ALA A 160 -12.79 -16.45 11.12
C ALA A 160 -12.72 -14.93 10.94
N ASP A 161 -11.63 -14.29 11.39
CA ASP A 161 -11.41 -12.85 11.24
C ASP A 161 -9.93 -12.52 11.05
N GLY A 162 -9.49 -12.42 9.80
CA GLY A 162 -8.11 -12.14 9.41
C GLY A 162 -7.54 -10.78 9.90
N ARG A 163 -8.32 -9.98 10.63
CA ARG A 163 -7.84 -8.78 11.33
C ARG A 163 -7.16 -9.11 12.67
N PHE A 164 -7.38 -10.32 13.18
CA PHE A 164 -6.87 -10.79 14.46
C PHE A 164 -5.77 -11.83 14.29
N ILE A 165 -4.83 -11.77 15.22
CA ILE A 165 -3.70 -12.67 15.33
C ILE A 165 -3.93 -13.50 16.60
N LEU A 166 -3.89 -14.81 16.46
CA LEU A 166 -3.91 -15.77 17.55
C LEU A 166 -2.48 -15.93 18.06
N CYS A 167 -2.23 -15.49 19.29
CA CYS A 167 -0.88 -15.50 19.83
C CYS A 167 -0.47 -16.92 20.24
N ASP A 168 0.66 -17.37 19.72
CA ASP A 168 1.33 -18.58 20.18
C ASP A 168 1.97 -18.35 21.58
N PRO A 169 2.56 -19.35 22.23
CA PRO A 169 3.18 -19.19 23.54
C PRO A 169 4.26 -18.09 23.59
N LEU A 170 4.99 -17.85 22.49
CA LEU A 170 6.02 -16.81 22.43
C LEU A 170 5.39 -15.41 22.28
N LEU A 171 4.44 -15.23 21.36
CA LEU A 171 3.73 -13.98 21.20
C LEU A 171 2.85 -13.66 22.41
N LEU A 172 2.36 -14.67 23.12
CA LEU A 172 1.60 -14.48 24.36
C LEU A 172 2.49 -13.93 25.47
N LYS A 173 3.75 -14.38 25.58
CA LYS A 173 4.74 -13.77 26.50
C LYS A 173 5.09 -12.34 26.12
N LEU A 174 5.08 -12.02 24.82
CA LEU A 174 5.39 -10.68 24.32
C LEU A 174 4.23 -9.68 24.52
N PHE A 175 3.01 -10.09 24.17
CA PHE A 175 1.83 -9.24 24.13
C PHE A 175 0.92 -9.38 25.34
N GLY A 176 1.06 -10.44 26.14
CA GLY A 176 0.22 -10.72 27.30
C GLY A 176 -1.24 -11.05 26.95
N SER A 177 -1.56 -11.23 25.66
CA SER A 177 -2.92 -11.39 25.17
C SER A 177 -3.00 -12.60 24.25
N LYS A 178 -4.06 -13.41 24.39
CA LYS A 178 -4.30 -14.59 23.52
C LYS A 178 -4.70 -14.20 22.09
N ARG A 179 -5.35 -13.05 21.94
CA ARG A 179 -5.85 -12.52 20.67
C ARG A 179 -5.50 -11.05 20.58
N VAL A 180 -4.83 -10.67 19.50
CA VAL A 180 -4.37 -9.28 19.28
C VAL A 180 -4.81 -8.83 17.89
N SER A 181 -5.38 -7.63 17.80
CA SER A 181 -5.66 -7.02 16.49
C SER A 181 -4.36 -6.58 15.82
N ALA A 182 -4.34 -6.59 14.48
CA ALA A 182 -3.23 -6.05 13.69
C ALA A 182 -2.75 -4.69 14.23
N PHE A 183 -3.65 -3.76 14.57
CA PHE A 183 -3.32 -2.43 15.12
C PHE A 183 -2.84 -2.47 16.58
N GLY A 184 -3.45 -3.34 17.39
CA GLY A 184 -3.06 -3.55 18.79
C GLY A 184 -1.61 -4.01 18.90
N MET A 185 -1.15 -4.83 17.95
CA MET A 185 0.22 -5.30 17.86
C MET A 185 1.23 -4.15 17.80
N GLN A 186 1.04 -3.14 16.93
CA GLN A 186 2.03 -2.05 16.84
C GLN A 186 2.04 -1.14 18.07
N LYS A 187 0.91 -1.05 18.79
CA LYS A 187 0.85 -0.33 20.06
C LYS A 187 1.65 -1.05 21.14
N LEU A 188 1.46 -2.37 21.28
CA LEU A 188 2.19 -3.19 22.24
C LEU A 188 3.69 -3.26 21.93
N LEU A 189 4.06 -3.26 20.65
CA LEU A 189 5.46 -3.20 20.23
C LEU A 189 6.16 -1.96 20.77
N SER A 190 5.50 -0.80 20.85
CA SER A 190 6.13 0.43 21.34
C SER A 190 6.67 0.31 22.78
N ASN A 191 6.11 -0.59 23.60
CA ASN A 191 6.59 -0.83 24.97
C ASN A 191 7.90 -1.65 25.02
N HIS A 192 8.21 -2.36 23.92
CA HIS A 192 9.37 -3.24 23.79
C HIS A 192 10.51 -2.62 22.96
N LEU A 193 10.38 -1.35 22.59
CA LEU A 193 11.34 -0.62 21.77
C LEU A 193 11.90 0.55 22.58
N THR A 194 13.21 0.59 22.73
CA THR A 194 13.90 1.74 23.35
C THR A 194 14.78 2.43 22.33
N LYS A 195 14.79 3.77 22.38
CA LYS A 195 15.66 4.55 21.50
C LYS A 195 17.10 4.33 21.93
N ILE A 196 17.98 4.06 20.98
CA ILE A 196 19.42 4.03 21.22
C ILE A 196 19.84 5.48 21.37
N GLU A 197 19.95 5.94 22.61
CA GLU A 197 20.51 7.25 22.95
C GLU A 197 22.00 7.23 22.59
N GLY A 198 22.33 7.76 21.41
CA GLY A 198 23.64 8.35 21.19
C GLY A 198 23.71 9.71 21.90
N PRO A 199 24.89 10.17 22.35
CA PRO A 199 25.02 11.35 23.21
C PRO A 199 24.32 12.55 22.59
N LEU A 200 23.38 13.16 23.32
CA LEU A 200 22.72 14.39 22.92
C LEU A 200 23.77 15.53 22.86
N PRO A 201 23.94 16.25 21.74
CA PRO A 201 24.66 17.52 21.77
C PRO A 201 23.74 18.58 22.39
N GLY A 202 23.93 18.90 23.68
CA GLY A 202 23.35 20.13 24.24
C GLY A 202 22.59 20.01 25.57
N THR A 203 23.07 19.23 26.54
CA THR A 203 22.67 19.45 27.94
C THR A 203 23.93 19.51 28.79
N THR A 204 24.45 20.72 28.93
CA THR A 204 25.31 21.09 30.05
C THR A 204 24.47 21.03 31.32
N VAL A 205 24.55 19.93 32.05
CA VAL A 205 24.37 19.91 33.50
C VAL A 205 25.78 19.67 34.04
N ALA A 206 26.50 20.73 34.35
CA ALA A 206 26.55 21.28 35.70
C ALA A 206 26.95 20.18 36.70
N GLU A 207 28.25 20.12 36.91
CA GLU A 207 28.87 19.81 38.20
C GLU A 207 28.02 20.29 39.37
N VAL A 208 27.74 19.41 40.34
CA VAL A 208 27.95 19.63 41.78
C VAL A 208 27.75 18.32 42.58
N ALA A 209 28.76 18.02 43.41
CA ALA A 209 28.77 17.35 44.73
C ALA A 209 27.57 16.44 45.12
N GLY A 210 27.73 15.22 45.62
CA GLY A 210 28.75 14.69 46.53
C GLY A 210 28.04 14.23 47.81
N VAL A 211 28.13 12.94 48.17
CA VAL A 211 27.94 12.41 49.54
C VAL A 211 28.72 11.10 49.62
N ASP A 212 29.97 11.18 50.07
CA ASP A 212 30.67 10.06 50.71
C ASP A 212 30.30 10.11 52.20
N ASP A 213 29.60 9.07 52.63
CA ASP A 213 29.20 8.77 54.00
C ASP A 213 30.16 7.69 54.51
N VAL A 214 30.82 7.89 55.66
CA VAL A 214 30.66 7.04 56.85
C VAL A 214 31.71 7.36 57.93
N ASP A 215 31.20 7.70 59.11
CA ASP A 215 31.85 7.73 60.41
C ASP A 215 31.67 6.35 61.06
N ALA A 216 32.75 5.71 61.53
CA ALA A 216 32.69 4.62 62.51
C ALA A 216 34.08 4.38 63.13
N GLU A 217 34.23 4.92 64.35
CA GLU A 217 34.85 4.38 65.58
C GLU A 217 36.13 3.53 65.51
#